data_AF-A0A4P8HDC9-F1
#
_entry.id   AF-A0A4P8HDC9-F1
#
_cell.length_a   1.000
_cell.length_b   1.000
_cell.length_c   1.000
_cell.angle_alpha   90.00
_cell.angle_beta   90.00
_cell.angle_gamma   90.00
#
_symmetry.space_group_name_H-M   'P 1'
#
loop_
_entity.id
_entity.type
_entity.pdbx_description
1 polymer ?
#
loop_
_entity_poly.entity_id
_entity_poly.type
_entity_poly.pdbx_seq_one_letter_code
_entity_poly.pdbx_strand_id
1 'polypeptide(L)'
;MSPTQERRPMALAEFPGEMAGMIGQTFTALFTLPEKLVEIGGVAFSDAERDPEGPIGMVGVGRVAGEIVSTEQLEVVEKAQVGLSLLGSLNLFLFAFNMVPLLPLDGGHIAVALYEGARRRINLARGRGIIGPFDTARLLPLTYVVVGVLLCMTALLLYVDIVKPVILFG
;
A
#
# COMPACT_ATOMS: atom_id res chain seq x y z
N MET A 1 8.55 -10.64 -33.46
CA MET A 1 9.94 -10.49 -32.96
C MET A 1 9.85 -9.74 -31.65
N SER A 2 9.67 -10.47 -30.55
CA SER A 2 9.64 -9.87 -29.21
C SER A 2 11.05 -9.38 -28.88
N PRO A 3 11.24 -8.15 -28.37
CA PRO A 3 12.56 -7.70 -27.96
C PRO A 3 13.02 -8.62 -26.84
N THR A 4 14.11 -9.34 -27.07
CA THR A 4 14.83 -10.05 -26.01
C THR A 4 15.28 -8.99 -25.02
N GLN A 5 14.51 -8.80 -23.95
CA GLN A 5 14.90 -8.02 -22.79
C GLN A 5 16.18 -8.66 -22.26
N GLU A 6 17.32 -8.09 -22.64
CA GLU A 6 18.63 -8.53 -22.16
C GLU A 6 18.67 -8.18 -20.67
N ARG A 7 18.36 -9.18 -19.83
CA ARG A 7 18.33 -9.02 -18.38
C ARG A 7 19.73 -8.72 -17.90
N ARG A 8 20.00 -7.44 -17.67
CA ARG A 8 21.25 -7.04 -17.04
C ARG A 8 21.10 -7.15 -15.54
N PRO A 9 22.03 -7.84 -14.84
CA PRO A 9 22.10 -7.72 -13.40
C PRO A 9 22.36 -6.25 -13.08
N MET A 10 21.47 -5.67 -12.28
CA MET A 10 21.63 -4.31 -11.79
C MET A 10 22.96 -4.18 -11.04
N ALA A 11 23.67 -3.08 -11.25
CA ALA A 11 24.87 -2.84 -10.49
C ALA A 11 24.49 -2.69 -9.01
N LEU A 12 25.25 -3.33 -8.10
CA LEU A 12 25.05 -3.21 -6.65
C LEU A 12 25.04 -1.75 -6.14
N ALA A 13 25.68 -0.84 -6.90
CA ALA A 13 25.69 0.59 -6.61
C ALA A 13 24.40 1.33 -7.00
N GLU A 14 23.63 0.81 -7.96
CA GLU A 14 22.36 1.39 -8.44
C GLU A 14 21.17 0.91 -7.61
N PHE A 15 21.30 -0.27 -6.99
CA PHE A 15 20.27 -0.90 -6.17
C PHE A 15 19.67 0.01 -5.08
N PRO A 16 20.45 0.75 -4.27
CA PRO A 16 19.88 1.64 -3.25
C PRO A 16 19.02 2.76 -3.85
N GLY A 17 19.41 3.28 -5.01
CA GLY A 17 18.68 4.35 -5.71
C GLY A 17 17.35 3.86 -6.26
N GLU A 18 17.34 2.69 -6.89
CA GLU A 18 16.11 2.07 -7.37
C GLU A 18 15.16 1.71 -6.23
N MET A 19 15.69 1.13 -5.14
CA MET A 19 14.89 0.84 -3.95
C MET A 19 14.27 2.09 -3.35
N ALA A 20 15.02 3.19 -3.26
CA ALA A 20 14.49 4.47 -2.80
C ALA A 20 13.38 4.99 -3.72
N GLY A 21 13.54 4.83 -5.04
CA GLY A 21 12.52 5.15 -6.03
C GLY A 21 11.24 4.34 -5.85
N MET A 22 11.35 3.01 -5.70
CA MET A 22 10.22 2.11 -5.47
C MET A 22 9.47 2.46 -4.18
N ILE A 23 10.21 2.73 -3.10
CA ILE A 23 9.63 3.18 -1.83
C ILE A 23 8.87 4.50 -2.05
N GLY A 24 9.50 5.49 -2.69
CA GLY A 24 8.88 6.79 -2.95
C GLY A 24 7.61 6.70 -3.80
N GLN A 25 7.63 5.87 -4.84
CA GLN A 25 6.45 5.59 -5.66
C GLN A 25 5.34 4.91 -4.85
N THR A 26 5.68 3.98 -3.97
CA THR A 26 4.71 3.33 -3.08
C THR A 26 4.04 4.34 -2.14
N PHE A 27 4.82 5.24 -1.52
CA PHE A 27 4.25 6.32 -0.70
C PHE A 27 3.37 7.26 -1.54
N THR A 28 3.77 7.57 -2.78
CA THR A 28 2.98 8.41 -3.70
C THR A 28 1.64 7.75 -4.05
N ALA A 29 1.65 6.46 -4.37
CA ALA A 29 0.46 5.67 -4.61
C ALA A 29 -0.46 5.64 -3.37
N LEU A 30 0.12 5.54 -2.17
CA LEU A 30 -0.61 5.58 -0.91
C LEU A 30 -1.27 6.95 -0.64
N PHE A 31 -0.62 8.06 -0.97
CA PHE A 31 -1.20 9.40 -0.79
C PHE A 31 -2.30 9.71 -1.81
N THR A 32 -2.21 9.15 -3.02
CA THR A 32 -3.21 9.30 -4.08
C THR A 32 -4.36 8.29 -3.98
N LEU A 33 -4.21 7.27 -3.14
CA LEU A 33 -5.22 6.23 -2.92
C LEU A 33 -6.61 6.76 -2.55
N PRO A 34 -6.79 7.76 -1.65
CA PRO A 34 -8.12 8.27 -1.33
C PRO A 34 -8.85 8.84 -2.54
N GLU A 35 -8.14 9.56 -3.41
CA GLU A 35 -8.69 10.13 -4.66
C GLU A 35 -9.08 9.01 -5.61
N LYS A 36 -8.18 8.06 -5.86
CA LYS A 36 -8.45 6.90 -6.73
C LYS A 36 -9.61 6.02 -6.22
N LEU A 37 -9.84 5.95 -4.92
CA LEU A 37 -10.97 5.22 -4.36
C LEU A 37 -12.30 5.91 -4.60
N VAL A 38 -12.34 7.24 -4.55
CA VAL A 38 -13.53 8.02 -4.89
C VAL A 38 -13.87 7.81 -6.37
N GLU A 39 -12.85 7.83 -7.24
CA GLU A 39 -13.01 7.53 -8.66
C GLU A 39 -13.58 6.12 -8.88
N ILE A 40 -12.99 5.10 -8.25
CA ILE A 40 -13.50 3.72 -8.32
C ILE A 40 -14.94 3.63 -7.78
N GLY A 41 -15.25 4.35 -6.71
CA GLY A 41 -16.61 4.43 -6.18
C GLY A 41 -17.60 4.95 -7.23
N GLY A 42 -17.23 6.00 -7.97
CA GLY A 42 -18.03 6.51 -9.09
C GLY A 42 -18.15 5.52 -10.25
N VAL A 43 -17.09 4.79 -10.58
CA VAL A 43 -17.06 3.75 -11.62
C VAL A 43 -17.86 2.51 -11.22
N ALA A 44 -17.93 2.18 -9.92
CA ALA A 44 -18.67 1.03 -9.40
C ALA A 44 -20.18 1.13 -9.67
N PHE A 45 -20.72 2.35 -9.73
CA PHE A 45 -22.14 2.63 -9.96
C PHE A 45 -22.44 3.25 -11.33
N SER A 46 -21.46 3.30 -12.24
CA SER A 46 -21.64 3.81 -13.62
C SER A 46 -21.17 2.80 -14.66
N ASP A 47 -21.51 3.03 -15.93
CA ASP A 47 -21.03 2.24 -17.07
C ASP A 47 -19.59 2.60 -17.49
N ALA A 48 -18.90 3.45 -16.72
CA ALA A 48 -17.51 3.81 -17.00
C ALA A 48 -16.57 2.59 -16.91
N GLU A 49 -15.55 2.60 -17.76
CA GLU A 49 -14.46 1.61 -17.78
C GLU A 49 -13.54 1.80 -16.57
N ARG A 50 -13.04 0.68 -16.04
CA ARG A 50 -12.13 0.68 -14.88
C ARG A 50 -10.74 1.10 -15.35
N ASP A 51 -10.17 2.11 -14.69
CA ASP A 51 -8.77 2.50 -14.89
C ASP A 51 -7.84 1.30 -14.61
N PRO A 52 -7.04 0.84 -15.60
CA PRO A 52 -6.06 -0.23 -15.40
C PRO A 52 -4.98 0.13 -14.37
N GLU A 53 -4.71 1.42 -14.16
CA GLU A 53 -3.77 1.93 -13.16
C GLU A 53 -4.45 2.28 -11.83
N GLY A 54 -5.75 1.99 -11.70
CA GLY A 54 -6.53 2.17 -10.49
C GLY A 54 -6.13 1.19 -9.38
N PRO A 55 -6.42 1.48 -8.11
CA PRO A 55 -6.10 0.57 -7.03
C PRO A 55 -6.83 -0.77 -7.21
N ILE A 56 -6.07 -1.84 -6.97
CA ILE A 56 -6.52 -3.22 -7.08
C ILE A 56 -6.67 -3.76 -5.66
N GLY A 57 -7.81 -4.37 -5.35
CA GLY A 57 -8.03 -5.02 -4.07
C GLY A 57 -7.29 -6.36 -3.96
N MET A 58 -7.35 -6.95 -2.77
CA MET A 58 -6.66 -8.22 -2.48
C MET A 58 -7.15 -9.37 -3.40
N VAL A 59 -8.42 -9.35 -3.80
CA VAL A 59 -9.01 -10.34 -4.71
C VAL A 59 -8.48 -10.15 -6.13
N GLY A 60 -8.37 -8.91 -6.61
CA GLY A 60 -7.77 -8.61 -7.92
C GLY A 60 -6.30 -8.99 -7.99
N VAL A 61 -5.52 -8.76 -6.92
CA VAL A 61 -4.12 -9.22 -6.84
C VAL A 61 -4.03 -10.75 -6.90
N GLY A 62 -4.93 -11.46 -6.22
CA GLY A 62 -5.01 -12.92 -6.29
C GLY A 62 -5.32 -13.44 -7.70
N ARG A 63 -6.20 -12.75 -8.44
CA ARG A 63 -6.49 -13.06 -9.85
C ARG A 63 -5.26 -12.82 -10.73
N VAL A 64 -4.62 -11.66 -10.61
CA VAL A 64 -3.39 -11.32 -11.33
C VAL A 64 -2.29 -12.36 -11.08
N ALA A 65 -2.12 -12.78 -9.83
CA ALA A 65 -1.18 -13.85 -9.48
C ALA A 65 -1.55 -15.18 -10.17
N GLY A 66 -2.83 -15.52 -10.23
CA GLY A 66 -3.34 -16.66 -10.99
C GLY A 66 -3.01 -16.58 -12.47
N GLU A 67 -3.23 -15.41 -13.10
CA GLU A 67 -2.92 -15.17 -14.52
C GLU A 67 -1.42 -15.34 -14.82
N ILE A 68 -0.53 -14.85 -13.94
CA ILE A 68 0.92 -15.02 -14.06
C ILE A 68 1.30 -16.51 -14.03
N VAL A 69 0.67 -17.30 -13.16
CA VAL A 69 0.95 -18.74 -13.04
C VAL A 69 0.38 -19.52 -14.23
N SER A 70 -0.81 -19.15 -14.72
CA SER A 70 -1.51 -19.88 -15.78
C SER A 70 -1.07 -19.50 -17.20
N THR A 71 -0.43 -18.35 -17.42
CA THR A 71 -0.04 -17.94 -18.78
C THR A 71 1.05 -18.84 -19.37
N GLU A 72 0.92 -19.23 -20.63
CA GLU A 72 1.97 -19.98 -21.36
C GLU A 72 3.05 -19.06 -21.96
N GLN A 73 2.82 -17.74 -21.91
CA GLN A 73 3.68 -16.72 -22.51
C GLN A 73 4.99 -16.49 -21.73
N LEU A 74 5.05 -16.94 -20.47
CA LEU A 74 6.18 -16.74 -19.56
C LEU A 74 6.85 -18.07 -19.24
N GLU A 75 8.17 -18.12 -19.30
CA GLU A 75 8.94 -19.26 -18.81
C GLU A 75 8.91 -19.33 -17.27
N VAL A 76 9.20 -20.50 -16.67
CA VAL A 76 9.12 -20.73 -15.21
C VAL A 76 9.92 -19.70 -14.41
N VAL A 77 11.11 -19.34 -14.88
CA VAL A 77 11.97 -18.33 -14.22
C VAL A 77 11.35 -16.94 -14.30
N GLU A 78 10.67 -16.60 -15.39
CA GLU A 78 10.01 -15.30 -15.56
C GLU A 78 8.76 -15.20 -14.69
N LYS A 79 7.97 -16.27 -14.60
CA LYS A 79 6.84 -16.35 -13.67
C LYS A 79 7.28 -16.16 -12.23
N ALA A 80 8.38 -16.81 -11.84
CA ALA A 80 8.95 -16.63 -10.50
C ALA A 80 9.39 -15.18 -10.28
N GLN A 81 10.06 -14.55 -11.24
CA GLN A 81 10.50 -13.15 -11.12
C GLN A 81 9.31 -12.18 -11.00
N VAL A 82 8.31 -12.28 -11.87
CA VAL A 82 7.12 -11.41 -11.85
C VAL A 82 6.30 -11.67 -10.58
N GLY A 83 6.10 -12.92 -10.20
CA GLY A 83 5.40 -13.28 -8.97
C GLY A 83 6.11 -12.78 -7.71
N LEU A 84 7.43 -12.90 -7.64
CA LEU A 84 8.21 -12.38 -6.51
C LEU A 84 8.19 -10.85 -6.47
N SER A 85 8.22 -10.19 -7.63
CA SER A 85 8.06 -8.73 -7.74
C SER A 85 6.69 -8.28 -7.25
N LEU A 86 5.61 -8.98 -7.63
CA LEU A 86 4.24 -8.72 -7.15
C LEU A 86 4.12 -8.89 -5.63
N LEU A 87 4.71 -9.97 -5.08
CA LEU A 87 4.73 -10.17 -3.62
C LEU A 87 5.56 -9.09 -2.92
N GLY A 88 6.67 -8.68 -3.51
CA GLY A 88 7.52 -7.60 -3.02
C GLY A 88 6.79 -6.27 -2.99
N SER A 89 6.13 -5.89 -4.08
CA SER A 89 5.36 -4.64 -4.18
C SER A 89 4.17 -4.62 -3.22
N LEU A 90 3.46 -5.74 -3.08
CA LEU A 90 2.37 -5.87 -2.11
C LEU A 90 2.87 -5.71 -0.67
N ASN A 91 3.97 -6.38 -0.29
CA ASN A 91 4.54 -6.22 1.05
C ASN A 91 5.06 -4.81 1.31
N LEU A 92 5.68 -4.18 0.31
CA LEU A 92 6.14 -2.80 0.41
C LEU A 92 4.96 -1.83 0.58
N PHE A 93 3.86 -2.05 -0.14
CA PHE A 93 2.63 -1.29 0.02
C PHE A 93 2.01 -1.49 1.41
N LEU A 94 1.90 -2.73 1.90
CA LEU A 94 1.41 -3.01 3.26
C LEU A 94 2.29 -2.36 4.32
N PHE A 95 3.61 -2.38 4.13
CA PHE A 95 4.55 -1.69 5.01
C PHE A 95 4.30 -0.17 5.01
N ALA A 96 4.22 0.45 3.82
CA ALA A 96 3.96 1.88 3.71
C ALA A 96 2.59 2.27 4.29
N PHE A 97 1.56 1.46 4.04
CA PHE A 97 0.22 1.61 4.61
C PHE A 97 0.28 1.51 6.15
N ASN A 98 0.98 0.52 6.71
CA ASN A 98 1.17 0.40 8.15
C ASN A 98 1.95 1.56 8.75
N MET A 99 2.82 2.25 8.00
CA MET A 99 3.52 3.45 8.47
C MET A 99 2.63 4.71 8.55
N VAL A 100 1.42 4.69 7.98
CA VAL A 100 0.52 5.84 8.05
C VAL A 100 0.18 6.13 9.53
N PRO A 101 0.23 7.40 9.99
CA PRO A 101 0.03 7.78 11.38
C PRO A 101 -1.45 7.75 11.80
N LEU A 102 -2.10 6.60 11.60
CA LEU A 102 -3.45 6.30 12.05
C LEU A 102 -3.34 5.19 13.10
N LEU A 103 -4.14 5.27 14.16
CA LEU A 103 -4.07 4.33 15.28
C LEU A 103 -4.39 2.86 15.00
N PRO A 104 -5.32 2.51 14.09
CA PRO A 104 -5.48 1.09 13.74
C PRO A 104 -4.27 0.52 13.00
N LEU A 105 -3.33 1.38 12.58
CA LEU A 105 -2.10 1.03 11.90
C LEU A 105 -0.91 1.20 12.85
N ASP A 106 0.17 0.46 12.61
CA ASP A 106 1.35 0.47 13.48
C ASP A 106 1.99 1.87 13.58
N GLY A 107 1.91 2.66 12.51
CA GLY A 107 2.36 4.04 12.41
C GLY A 107 1.69 4.97 13.41
N GLY A 108 0.47 4.69 13.86
CA GLY A 108 -0.19 5.45 14.92
C GLY A 108 0.53 5.32 16.27
N HIS A 109 1.01 4.11 16.60
CA HIS A 109 1.80 3.88 17.82
C HIS A 109 3.17 4.55 17.72
N ILE A 110 3.80 4.46 16.55
CA ILE A 110 5.06 5.15 16.26
C ILE A 110 4.89 6.66 16.41
N ALA A 111 3.82 7.24 15.85
CA ALA A 111 3.53 8.66 15.94
C ALA A 111 3.29 9.12 17.39
N VAL A 112 2.53 8.35 18.18
CA VAL A 112 2.32 8.63 19.60
C VAL A 112 3.65 8.55 20.38
N ALA A 113 4.44 7.50 20.17
CA ALA A 113 5.74 7.34 20.83
C ALA A 113 6.74 8.46 20.44
N LEU A 114 6.75 8.89 19.17
CA LEU A 114 7.54 10.02 18.70
C LEU A 114 7.09 11.32 19.36
N TYR A 115 5.78 11.56 19.43
CA TYR A 115 5.22 12.73 20.09
C TYR A 115 5.57 12.77 21.58
N GLU A 116 5.38 11.66 22.30
CA GLU A 116 5.75 11.54 23.70
C GLU A 116 7.25 11.71 23.92
N GLY A 117 8.07 11.06 23.10
CA GLY A 117 9.53 11.16 23.14
C GLY A 117 10.02 12.59 22.91
N ALA A 118 9.48 13.27 21.89
CA ALA A 118 9.77 14.67 21.60
C ALA A 118 9.33 15.58 22.75
N ARG A 119 8.08 15.43 23.22
CA ARG A 119 7.53 16.21 24.34
C ARG A 119 8.36 16.03 25.60
N ARG A 120 8.74 14.80 25.95
CA ARG A 120 9.59 14.49 27.11
C ARG A 120 10.98 15.13 26.99
N ARG A 121 11.62 15.06 25.81
CA ARG A 121 12.92 15.69 25.57
C ARG A 121 12.85 17.21 25.71
N ILE A 122 11.83 17.84 25.13
CA ILE A 122 11.61 19.29 25.24
C ILE A 122 11.37 19.71 26.69
N ASN A 123 10.60 18.93 27.45
CA ASN A 123 10.27 19.26 28.82
C ASN A 123 11.47 19.10 29.75
N LEU A 124 12.30 18.08 29.52
CA LEU A 124 13.57 17.90 30.22
C LEU A 124 14.53 19.05 29.92
N ALA A 125 14.66 19.44 28.65
CA ALA A 125 15.47 20.59 28.24
C ALA A 125 14.97 21.92 28.83
N ARG A 126 13.67 22.04 29.10
CA ARG A 126 13.04 23.19 29.75
C ARG A 126 13.01 23.11 31.28
N GLY A 127 13.63 22.10 31.90
CA GLY A 127 13.69 21.93 33.35
C GLY A 127 12.35 21.58 34.01
N ARG A 128 11.33 21.18 33.24
CA ARG A 128 9.96 20.92 33.72
C ARG A 128 9.69 19.47 34.15
N GLY A 129 10.74 18.64 34.27
CA GLY A 129 10.63 17.24 34.71
C GLY A 129 9.97 16.29 33.70
N ILE A 130 9.83 15.02 34.11
CA ILE A 130 9.26 13.93 33.29
C ILE A 130 7.73 14.06 33.26
N ILE A 131 7.13 14.01 32.06
CA ILE A 131 5.68 14.04 31.87
C ILE A 131 5.14 12.61 31.76
N GLY A 132 3.92 12.37 32.27
CA GLY A 132 3.20 11.11 32.12
C GLY A 132 2.78 10.79 30.68
N PRO A 133 2.46 9.51 30.39
CA PRO A 133 2.09 9.04 29.06
C PRO A 133 0.80 9.70 28.55
N PHE A 134 0.67 9.78 27.23
CA PHE A 134 -0.52 10.25 26.56
C PHE A 134 -1.63 9.20 26.69
N ASP A 135 -2.85 9.66 26.97
CA ASP A 135 -4.01 8.77 27.09
C ASP A 135 -4.55 8.43 25.70
N THR A 136 -4.08 7.32 25.15
CA THR A 136 -4.51 6.80 23.84
C THR A 136 -6.00 6.44 23.81
N ALA A 137 -6.66 6.24 24.96
CA ALA A 137 -8.10 5.94 25.02
C ALA A 137 -8.94 7.08 24.41
N ARG A 138 -8.46 8.32 24.49
CA ARG A 138 -9.10 9.49 23.87
C ARG A 138 -9.14 9.42 22.35
N LEU A 139 -8.30 8.60 21.75
CA LEU A 139 -8.25 8.45 20.31
C LEU A 139 -9.07 7.26 19.79
N LEU A 140 -9.63 6.42 20.67
CA LEU A 140 -10.50 5.30 20.30
C LEU A 140 -11.69 5.71 19.40
N PRO A 141 -12.40 6.84 19.65
CA PRO A 141 -13.48 7.27 18.76
C PRO A 141 -13.00 7.48 17.32
N LEU A 142 -11.82 8.08 17.16
CA LEU A 142 -11.20 8.29 15.85
C LEU A 142 -10.80 6.94 15.23
N THR A 143 -10.23 6.04 16.01
CA THR A 143 -9.88 4.67 15.56
C THR A 143 -11.10 3.96 14.98
N TYR A 144 -12.26 4.02 15.63
CA TYR A 144 -13.49 3.39 15.12
C TYR A 144 -13.94 3.98 13.78
N VAL A 145 -13.86 5.30 13.61
CA VAL A 145 -14.18 5.95 12.33
C VAL A 145 -13.25 5.46 11.24
N VAL A 146 -11.94 5.45 11.50
CA VAL A 146 -10.93 5.00 10.53
C VAL A 146 -11.14 3.53 10.16
N VAL A 147 -11.36 2.64 11.14
CA VAL A 147 -11.66 1.23 10.90
C VAL A 147 -12.92 1.07 10.03
N GLY A 148 -13.97 1.84 10.30
CA GLY A 148 -15.18 1.84 9.49
C GLY A 148 -14.91 2.24 8.03
N VAL A 149 -14.10 3.27 7.81
CA VAL A 149 -13.68 3.70 6.47
C VAL A 149 -12.88 2.62 5.76
N LEU A 150 -11.91 2.00 6.45
CA LEU A 150 -11.09 0.94 5.87
C LEU A 150 -11.93 -0.29 5.49
N LEU A 151 -12.88 -0.69 6.34
CA LEU A 151 -13.80 -1.78 6.02
C LEU A 151 -14.68 -1.45 4.81
N CYS A 152 -15.20 -0.23 4.73
CA CYS A 152 -15.99 0.23 3.59
C CYS A 152 -15.19 0.20 2.29
N MET A 153 -13.94 0.70 2.33
CA MET A 153 -13.00 0.64 1.22
C MET A 153 -12.69 -0.79 0.79
N THR A 154 -12.42 -1.70 1.75
CA THR A 154 -12.19 -3.12 1.44
C THR A 154 -13.41 -3.75 0.78
N ALA A 155 -14.61 -3.48 1.27
CA ALA A 155 -15.85 -3.98 0.69
C ALA A 155 -16.08 -3.45 -0.73
N LEU A 156 -15.83 -2.16 -0.96
CA LEU A 156 -15.93 -1.54 -2.28
C LEU A 156 -14.97 -2.18 -3.28
N LEU A 157 -13.68 -2.28 -2.93
CA LEU A 157 -12.68 -2.89 -3.82
C LEU A 157 -12.98 -4.37 -4.08
N LEU A 158 -13.40 -5.12 -3.06
CA LEU A 158 -13.82 -6.51 -3.22
C LEU A 158 -14.98 -6.62 -4.22
N TYR A 159 -15.98 -5.77 -4.09
CA TYR A 159 -17.12 -5.75 -5.00
C TYR A 159 -16.67 -5.44 -6.44
N VAL A 160 -15.88 -4.39 -6.64
CA VAL A 160 -15.41 -3.97 -7.96
C VAL A 160 -14.48 -5.03 -8.57
N ASP A 161 -13.59 -5.65 -7.80
CA ASP A 161 -12.72 -6.72 -8.29
C ASP A 161 -13.51 -7.96 -8.75
N ILE A 162 -14.66 -8.25 -8.16
CA ILE A 162 -15.52 -9.36 -8.58
C ILE A 162 -16.33 -8.99 -9.82
N VAL A 163 -16.92 -7.80 -9.86
CA VAL A 163 -17.88 -7.39 -10.90
C VAL A 163 -17.18 -6.80 -12.14
N LYS A 164 -16.10 -6.04 -11.96
CA LYS A 164 -15.29 -5.40 -13.01
C LYS A 164 -13.79 -5.73 -12.83
N PRO A 165 -13.35 -6.95 -13.21
CA PRO A 165 -11.96 -7.38 -13.15
C PRO A 165 -11.01 -6.44 -13.89
N VAL A 166 -9.81 -6.23 -13.34
CA VAL A 166 -8.64 -5.88 -14.17
C VAL A 166 -8.08 -7.19 -14.73
N ILE A 167 -7.74 -7.20 -16.02
CA ILE A 167 -7.20 -8.37 -16.73
C ILE A 167 -5.86 -7.93 -17.33
N LEU A 168 -4.76 -8.62 -17.01
CA LEU A 168 -3.42 -8.25 -17.49
C LEU A 168 -3.03 -8.97 -18.78
N PHE A 169 -3.55 -10.18 -19.00
CA PHE A 169 -3.21 -11.04 -20.15
C PHE A 169 -4.42 -11.46 -20.98
N GLY A 170 -5.46 -10.63 -21.00
CA GLY A 170 -6.70 -10.83 -21.76
C GLY A 170 -6.58 -10.47 -23.24
#